data_AF-A0A2H3D7G4-F1
#
_entry.id   AF-A0A2H3D7G4-F1
#
_cell.length_a   1.000
_cell.length_b   1.000
_cell.length_c   1.000
_cell.angle_alpha   90.00
_cell.angle_beta   90.00
_cell.angle_gamma   90.00
#
_symmetry.space_group_name_H-M   'P 1'
#
loop_
_entity.id
_entity.type
_entity.pdbx_description
1 polymer ?
#
loop_
_entity_poly.entity_id
_entity_poly.type
_entity_poly.pdbx_seq_one_letter_code
_entity_poly.pdbx_strand_id
1 'polypeptide(L)'
;MQMPISELNGNAPVSSDGTTTANNPFQCSLAFANGETLAIHEGDVLPTQPFCYTSNLPNLIWSWDDCSPDWVPSTDYPIVIHGRLVPIKYWKALYKRNKKTGSEWEKLRNDWLYWKYFMKAYQAYETPEAFWDEFSDLQGWRLKYSPIKKILLD
;
A
#
# COMPACT_ATOMS: atom_id res chain seq x y z
N MET A 1 -35.04 -18.30 -68.27
CA MET A 1 -33.62 -18.37 -67.86
C MET A 1 -33.60 -18.76 -66.39
N GLN A 2 -32.99 -19.90 -66.08
CA GLN A 2 -32.90 -20.51 -64.75
C GLN A 2 -31.44 -20.44 -64.31
N MET A 3 -31.19 -20.12 -63.02
CA MET A 3 -30.12 -20.61 -62.09
C MET A 3 -29.93 -19.59 -60.94
N PRO A 4 -29.44 -19.96 -59.74
CA PRO A 4 -29.94 -20.97 -58.79
C PRO A 4 -30.10 -20.40 -57.34
N ILE A 5 -30.53 -21.28 -56.43
CA ILE A 5 -30.82 -21.06 -55.00
C ILE A 5 -29.55 -20.75 -54.17
N SER A 6 -29.67 -19.95 -53.12
CA SER A 6 -28.82 -20.05 -51.93
C SER A 6 -29.65 -19.73 -50.67
N GLU A 7 -30.02 -20.78 -49.93
CA GLU A 7 -30.45 -20.71 -48.54
C GLU A 7 -29.22 -20.44 -47.67
N LEU A 8 -29.33 -19.50 -46.71
CA LEU A 8 -28.42 -19.42 -45.59
C LEU A 8 -29.21 -18.97 -44.36
N ASN A 9 -29.68 -19.98 -43.61
CA ASN A 9 -30.07 -19.84 -42.21
C ASN A 9 -28.87 -19.32 -41.41
N GLY A 10 -29.07 -18.25 -40.67
CA GLY A 10 -28.08 -17.71 -39.75
C GLY A 10 -28.77 -16.93 -38.65
N ASN A 11 -29.01 -17.62 -37.54
CA ASN A 11 -29.42 -17.03 -36.27
C ASN A 11 -28.52 -15.85 -35.89
N ALA A 12 -29.13 -14.81 -35.33
CA ALA A 12 -28.44 -13.64 -34.81
C ALA A 12 -27.31 -13.99 -33.81
N PRO A 13 -26.35 -13.08 -33.64
CA PRO A 13 -25.83 -12.78 -32.32
C PRO A 13 -26.42 -11.45 -31.88
N VAL A 14 -27.16 -11.53 -30.79
CA VAL A 14 -27.49 -10.42 -29.90
C VAL A 14 -26.17 -9.67 -29.59
N SER A 15 -26.13 -8.37 -29.85
CA SER A 15 -25.01 -7.54 -29.39
C SER A 15 -25.20 -7.34 -27.88
N SER A 16 -24.64 -8.26 -27.11
CA SER A 16 -24.45 -8.14 -25.67
C SER A 16 -22.99 -7.81 -25.40
N ASP A 17 -22.58 -6.59 -25.72
CA ASP A 17 -21.43 -5.96 -25.09
C ASP A 17 -21.91 -4.80 -24.22
N GLY A 18 -22.81 -5.14 -23.31
CA GLY A 18 -22.87 -4.47 -22.02
C GLY A 18 -21.83 -5.14 -21.13
N THR A 19 -20.56 -4.78 -21.29
CA THR A 19 -19.57 -4.97 -20.22
C THR A 19 -20.08 -4.18 -19.03
N THR A 20 -20.87 -4.84 -18.20
CA THR A 20 -21.14 -4.39 -16.85
C THR A 20 -19.80 -4.49 -16.16
N THR A 21 -18.98 -3.43 -16.27
CA THR A 21 -17.93 -3.18 -15.30
C THR A 21 -18.68 -3.16 -13.98
N ALA A 22 -18.61 -4.27 -13.25
CA ALA A 22 -19.05 -4.34 -11.88
C ALA A 22 -18.14 -3.34 -11.15
N ASN A 23 -18.56 -2.08 -11.13
CA ASN A 23 -17.86 -1.03 -10.42
C ASN A 23 -17.94 -1.44 -8.95
N ASN A 24 -16.85 -2.03 -8.46
CA ASN A 24 -16.73 -2.40 -7.07
C ASN A 24 -17.08 -1.17 -6.21
N PRO A 25 -17.73 -1.35 -5.06
CA PRO A 25 -18.10 -0.23 -4.21
C PRO A 25 -16.89 0.65 -3.87
N PHE A 26 -17.09 1.97 -3.80
CA PHE A 26 -16.08 2.90 -3.34
C PHE A 26 -15.68 2.59 -1.90
N GLN A 27 -14.38 2.51 -1.64
CA GLN A 27 -13.83 2.22 -0.32
C GLN A 27 -13.24 3.47 0.34
N CYS A 28 -12.33 4.17 -0.34
CA CYS A 28 -11.71 5.41 0.13
C CYS A 28 -10.96 6.15 -0.98
N SER A 29 -10.52 7.37 -0.70
CA SER A 29 -9.58 8.11 -1.56
C SER A 29 -8.27 8.35 -0.82
N LEU A 30 -7.15 8.28 -1.56
CA LEU A 30 -5.80 8.59 -1.08
C LEU A 30 -5.31 9.85 -1.78
N ALA A 31 -4.88 10.86 -1.04
CA ALA A 31 -4.25 12.07 -1.58
C ALA A 31 -2.72 11.93 -1.54
N PHE A 32 -2.03 12.26 -2.61
CA PHE A 32 -0.58 12.12 -2.70
C PHE A 32 0.11 13.48 -2.74
N ALA A 33 1.41 13.48 -2.48
CA ALA A 33 2.25 14.68 -2.42
C ALA A 33 2.23 15.50 -3.72
N ASN A 34 2.07 14.85 -4.87
CA ASN A 34 1.95 15.50 -6.18
C ASN A 34 0.58 16.16 -6.43
N GLY A 35 -0.33 16.16 -5.44
CA GLY A 35 -1.67 16.75 -5.53
C GLY A 35 -2.72 15.83 -6.16
N GLU A 36 -2.33 14.68 -6.69
CA GLU A 36 -3.27 13.71 -7.27
C GLU A 36 -4.00 12.93 -6.18
N THR A 37 -5.21 12.48 -6.50
CA THR A 37 -6.02 11.63 -5.64
C THR A 37 -6.31 10.31 -6.35
N LEU A 38 -6.14 9.18 -5.65
CA LEU A 38 -6.50 7.86 -6.13
C LEU A 38 -7.76 7.37 -5.42
N ALA A 39 -8.81 7.09 -6.19
CA ALA A 39 -9.99 6.40 -5.69
C ALA A 39 -9.71 4.90 -5.59
N ILE A 40 -10.01 4.33 -4.43
CA ILE A 40 -9.84 2.91 -4.12
C ILE A 40 -11.23 2.29 -4.00
N HIS A 41 -11.45 1.21 -4.73
CA HIS A 41 -12.67 0.42 -4.70
C HIS A 41 -12.44 -0.94 -4.03
N GLU A 42 -13.51 -1.59 -3.59
CA GLU A 42 -13.41 -2.88 -2.91
C GLU A 42 -12.78 -3.96 -3.80
N GLY A 43 -11.61 -4.47 -3.39
CA GLY A 43 -10.87 -5.49 -4.14
C GLY A 43 -9.69 -4.95 -4.94
N ASP A 44 -9.50 -3.63 -5.00
CA ASP A 44 -8.27 -3.01 -5.55
C ASP A 44 -7.04 -3.36 -4.71
N VAL A 45 -7.24 -3.58 -3.41
CA VAL A 45 -6.20 -4.04 -2.49
C VAL A 45 -6.26 -5.56 -2.42
N LEU A 46 -5.27 -6.21 -3.03
CA LEU A 46 -5.10 -7.65 -2.91
C LEU A 46 -4.61 -8.02 -1.50
N PRO A 47 -4.90 -9.25 -1.04
CA PRO A 47 -4.27 -9.80 0.13
C PRO A 47 -2.75 -9.67 0.04
N THR A 48 -2.13 -8.97 0.98
CA THR A 48 -0.68 -8.76 0.98
C THR A 48 0.05 -10.07 1.24
N GLN A 49 1.12 -10.32 0.50
CA GLN A 49 2.15 -11.24 0.99
C GLN A 49 2.65 -10.78 2.36
N PRO A 50 3.01 -11.68 3.29
CA PRO A 50 3.55 -11.29 4.57
C PRO A 50 4.79 -10.40 4.37
N PHE A 51 4.64 -9.10 4.63
CA PHE A 51 5.70 -8.12 4.50
C PHE A 51 5.95 -7.48 5.86
N CYS A 52 7.20 -7.48 6.31
CA CYS A 52 7.57 -7.01 7.63
C CYS A 52 8.83 -6.13 7.54
N TYR A 53 8.72 -4.83 7.83
CA TYR A 53 9.85 -3.90 7.86
C TYR A 53 10.69 -3.98 9.16
N THR A 54 10.41 -4.95 10.04
CA THR A 54 11.12 -5.09 11.33
C THR A 54 12.62 -5.37 11.16
N SER A 55 13.04 -5.92 10.02
CA SER A 55 14.45 -6.14 9.68
C SER A 55 15.07 -5.04 8.82
N ASN A 56 14.28 -4.08 8.32
CA ASN A 56 14.72 -3.07 7.38
C ASN A 56 14.07 -1.70 7.65
N LEU A 57 14.55 -1.06 8.71
CA LEU A 57 14.17 0.30 9.09
C LEU A 57 14.43 1.36 8.00
N PRO A 58 15.56 1.34 7.27
CA PRO A 58 15.75 2.25 6.14
C PRO A 58 14.62 2.17 5.11
N ASN A 59 14.21 0.98 4.70
CA ASN A 59 13.09 0.83 3.77
C ASN A 59 11.77 1.31 4.36
N LEU A 60 11.55 1.19 5.68
CA LEU A 60 10.36 1.78 6.32
C LEU A 60 10.35 3.30 6.17
N ILE A 61 11.48 3.96 6.46
CA ILE A 61 11.64 5.41 6.33
C ILE A 61 11.37 5.83 4.88
N TRP A 62 11.98 5.16 3.92
CA TRP A 62 11.86 5.49 2.50
C TRP A 62 10.48 5.23 1.89
N SER A 63 9.65 4.44 2.58
CA SER A 63 8.35 3.97 2.08
C SER A 63 7.17 4.51 2.91
N TRP A 64 7.42 5.31 3.95
CA TRP A 64 6.37 5.70 4.88
C TRP A 64 5.41 6.74 4.31
N ASP A 65 5.96 7.81 3.76
CA ASP A 65 5.23 9.02 3.37
C ASP A 65 5.84 9.64 2.11
N ASP A 66 5.03 9.80 1.07
CA ASP A 66 5.40 10.40 -0.21
C ASP A 66 5.62 11.91 -0.18
N CYS A 67 5.23 12.58 0.90
CA CYS A 67 5.58 13.97 1.17
C CYS A 67 7.00 14.10 1.76
N SER A 68 7.64 12.99 2.13
CA SER A 68 8.97 13.00 2.73
C SER A 68 10.06 13.22 1.67
N PRO A 69 11.12 14.01 1.97
CA PRO A 69 12.31 14.04 1.12
C PRO A 69 13.02 12.67 1.06
N ASP A 70 12.80 11.81 2.06
CA ASP A 70 13.33 10.45 2.10
C ASP A 70 12.54 9.46 1.23
N TRP A 71 11.49 9.90 0.53
CA TRP A 71 10.64 9.00 -0.28
C TRP A 71 11.41 8.40 -1.47
N VAL A 72 11.94 7.19 -1.26
CA VAL A 72 12.67 6.39 -2.25
C VAL A 72 12.26 4.92 -2.10
N PRO A 73 10.98 4.58 -2.39
CA PRO A 73 10.48 3.23 -2.23
C PRO A 73 11.25 2.23 -3.10
N SER A 74 11.51 1.04 -2.56
CA SER A 74 12.19 -0.05 -3.29
C SER A 74 11.35 -0.54 -4.48
N THR A 75 12.00 -1.16 -5.48
CA THR A 75 11.33 -1.79 -6.63
C THR A 75 10.40 -2.94 -6.21
N ASP A 76 10.71 -3.64 -5.12
CA ASP A 76 9.91 -4.74 -4.58
C ASP A 76 8.79 -4.23 -3.66
N TYR A 77 8.19 -3.09 -4.01
CA TYR A 77 7.23 -2.40 -3.15
C TYR A 77 5.94 -3.23 -2.99
N PRO A 78 5.46 -3.45 -1.75
CA PRO A 78 4.45 -4.46 -1.47
C PRO A 78 3.03 -4.10 -1.93
N ILE A 79 2.72 -2.80 -2.09
CA ILE A 79 1.38 -2.37 -2.50
C ILE A 79 1.46 -1.38 -3.65
N VAL A 80 1.06 -1.86 -4.83
CA VAL A 80 0.90 -1.08 -6.04
C VAL A 80 -0.55 -1.19 -6.48
N ILE A 81 -1.25 -0.06 -6.55
CA ILE A 81 -2.66 -0.01 -6.96
C ILE A 81 -2.74 0.89 -8.19
N HIS A 82 -3.31 0.38 -9.28
CA HIS A 82 -3.42 1.08 -10.56
C HIS A 82 -2.07 1.66 -11.04
N GLY A 83 -0.98 0.91 -10.85
CA GLY A 83 0.38 1.32 -11.22
C GLY A 83 1.06 2.29 -10.24
N ARG A 84 0.42 2.63 -9.11
CA ARG A 84 0.92 3.60 -8.14
C ARG A 84 1.33 2.95 -6.83
N LEU A 85 2.54 3.25 -6.38
CA LEU A 85 3.04 2.83 -5.06
C LEU A 85 2.25 3.52 -3.96
N VAL A 86 1.76 2.75 -2.98
CA VAL A 86 0.97 3.30 -1.87
C VAL A 86 1.82 3.47 -0.59
N PRO A 87 2.06 4.70 -0.13
CA PRO A 87 2.76 4.97 1.14
C PRO A 87 2.22 4.16 2.32
N ILE A 88 3.13 3.67 3.17
CA ILE A 88 2.75 2.83 4.33
C ILE A 88 1.80 3.56 5.29
N LYS A 89 1.88 4.89 5.40
CA LYS A 89 0.94 5.70 6.20
C LYS A 89 -0.53 5.46 5.84
N TYR A 90 -0.83 5.09 4.58
CA TYR A 90 -2.19 4.85 4.10
C TYR A 90 -2.73 3.45 4.35
N TRP A 91 -1.89 2.49 4.74
CA TRP A 91 -2.29 1.09 4.85
C TRP A 91 -3.41 0.85 5.85
N LYS A 92 -3.45 1.62 6.95
CA LYS A 92 -4.60 1.57 7.87
C LYS A 92 -5.91 1.92 7.18
N ALA A 93 -5.93 2.90 6.27
CA ALA A 93 -7.16 3.27 5.55
C ALA A 93 -7.55 2.19 4.53
N LEU A 94 -6.57 1.55 3.91
CA LEU A 94 -6.75 0.47 2.95
C LEU A 94 -7.29 -0.82 3.60
N TYR A 95 -6.62 -1.34 4.63
CA TYR A 95 -6.97 -2.65 5.18
C TYR A 95 -8.14 -2.59 6.16
N LYS A 96 -8.24 -1.54 6.98
CA LYS A 96 -9.31 -1.45 7.98
C LYS A 96 -10.71 -1.39 7.35
N ARG A 97 -10.82 -0.87 6.13
CA ARG A 97 -12.10 -0.69 5.42
C ARG A 97 -12.37 -1.78 4.38
N ASN A 98 -11.38 -2.61 4.06
CA ASN A 98 -11.53 -3.64 3.04
C ASN A 98 -12.11 -4.92 3.66
N LYS A 99 -13.37 -5.24 3.32
CA LYS A 99 -14.02 -6.47 3.78
C LYS A 99 -13.48 -7.73 3.10
N LYS A 100 -12.81 -7.60 1.95
CA LYS A 100 -12.26 -8.71 1.17
C LYS A 100 -10.89 -9.19 1.69
N THR A 101 -10.18 -8.37 2.47
CA THR A 101 -8.88 -8.72 3.07
C THR A 101 -9.01 -9.54 4.36
N GLY A 102 -10.23 -9.91 4.78
CA GLY A 102 -10.46 -10.79 5.93
C GLY A 102 -9.78 -10.27 7.20
N SER A 103 -8.91 -11.09 7.81
CA SER A 103 -8.19 -10.79 9.06
C SER A 103 -6.81 -10.17 8.87
N GLU A 104 -6.48 -9.69 7.66
CA GLU A 104 -5.17 -9.12 7.39
C GLU A 104 -4.87 -7.86 8.18
N TRP A 105 -5.87 -6.98 8.34
CA TRP A 105 -5.70 -5.79 9.17
C TRP A 105 -5.34 -6.18 10.60
N GLU A 106 -5.99 -7.18 11.17
CA GLU A 106 -5.76 -7.65 12.53
C GLU A 106 -4.34 -8.17 12.70
N LYS A 107 -3.79 -8.87 11.70
CA LYS A 107 -2.40 -9.34 11.69
C LYS A 107 -1.40 -8.19 11.57
N LEU A 108 -1.69 -7.22 10.70
CA LEU A 108 -0.80 -6.10 10.38
C LEU A 108 -0.87 -4.95 11.40
N ARG A 109 -2.00 -4.79 12.09
CA ARG A 109 -2.33 -3.62 12.91
C ARG A 109 -1.26 -3.29 13.94
N ASN A 110 -0.72 -4.31 14.61
CA ASN A 110 0.28 -4.10 15.64
C ASN A 110 1.59 -3.58 15.03
N ASP A 111 2.09 -4.23 13.98
CA ASP A 111 3.29 -3.79 13.28
C ASP A 111 3.13 -2.39 12.69
N TRP A 112 2.01 -2.13 12.01
CA TRP A 112 1.72 -0.79 11.48
C TRP A 112 1.67 0.28 12.57
N LEU A 113 1.09 -0.02 13.73
CA LEU A 113 1.04 0.92 14.85
C LEU A 113 2.45 1.24 15.38
N TYR A 114 3.33 0.24 15.45
CA TYR A 114 4.72 0.46 15.83
C TYR A 114 5.50 1.25 14.78
N TRP A 115 5.33 0.93 13.50
CA TRP A 115 5.91 1.71 12.40
C TRP A 115 5.48 3.17 12.48
N LYS A 116 4.20 3.43 12.80
CA LYS A 116 3.71 4.78 13.02
C LYS A 116 4.41 5.48 14.19
N TYR A 117 4.62 4.80 15.32
CA TYR A 117 5.31 5.40 16.47
C TYR A 117 6.79 5.65 16.18
N PHE A 118 7.46 4.69 15.55
CA PHE A 118 8.82 4.85 15.06
C PHE A 118 8.94 6.07 14.16
N MET A 119 8.09 6.17 13.13
CA MET A 119 8.15 7.28 12.18
C MET A 119 7.82 8.62 12.83
N LYS A 120 6.90 8.66 13.80
CA LYS A 120 6.64 9.86 14.60
C LYS A 120 7.86 10.29 15.42
N ALA A 121 8.54 9.35 16.06
CA ALA A 121 9.74 9.64 16.82
C ALA A 121 10.86 10.12 15.89
N TYR A 122 11.11 9.41 14.79
CA TYR A 122 12.07 9.78 13.75
C TYR A 122 11.84 11.20 13.21
N GLN A 123 10.60 11.52 12.84
CA GLN A 123 10.22 12.84 12.32
C GLN A 123 10.18 13.96 13.37
N ALA A 124 10.32 13.64 14.67
CA ALA A 124 10.39 14.65 15.73
C ALA A 124 11.80 15.24 15.90
N TYR A 125 12.82 14.58 15.36
CA TYR A 125 14.18 15.10 15.34
C TYR A 125 14.38 16.07 14.18
N GLU A 126 15.25 17.06 14.36
CA GLU A 126 15.58 18.04 13.33
C GLU A 126 16.32 17.41 12.15
N THR A 127 17.15 16.39 12.43
CA THR A 127 17.89 15.65 11.41
C THR A 127 17.84 14.13 11.65
N PRO A 128 17.97 13.32 10.59
CA PRO A 128 18.16 11.87 10.71
C PRO A 128 19.31 11.50 11.63
N GLU A 129 20.43 12.24 11.57
CA GLU A 129 21.62 12.01 12.37
C GLU A 129 21.32 12.15 13.87
N ALA A 130 20.59 13.20 14.26
CA ALA A 130 20.22 13.42 15.65
C ALA A 130 19.35 12.27 16.21
N PHE A 131 18.45 11.72 15.39
CA PHE A 131 17.73 10.51 15.78
C PHE A 131 18.68 9.33 15.95
N TRP A 132 19.57 9.09 14.99
CA TRP A 132 20.47 7.95 15.05
C TRP A 132 21.54 8.07 16.14
N ASP A 133 21.92 9.27 16.56
CA ASP A 133 22.82 9.49 17.70
C ASP A 133 22.18 8.99 19.01
N GLU A 134 20.89 9.26 19.22
CA GLU A 134 20.14 8.74 20.37
C GLU A 134 19.89 7.22 20.27
N PHE A 135 19.60 6.74 19.07
CA PHE A 135 19.26 5.33 18.81
C PHE A 135 20.43 4.51 18.25
N SER A 136 21.64 4.74 18.77
CA SER A 136 22.82 3.92 18.50
C SER A 136 23.42 3.36 19.80
N ASP A 137 24.14 2.25 19.70
CA ASP A 137 24.90 1.71 20.82
C ASP A 137 26.20 2.47 21.08
N LEU A 138 26.93 2.07 22.13
CA LEU A 138 28.22 2.70 22.52
C LEU A 138 29.31 2.61 21.45
N GLN A 139 29.14 1.78 20.42
CA GLN A 139 30.06 1.63 19.30
C GLN A 139 29.60 2.45 18.08
N GLY A 140 28.48 3.16 18.18
CA GLY A 140 27.87 3.93 17.10
C GLY A 140 27.03 3.10 16.13
N TRP A 141 26.71 1.85 16.46
CA TRP A 141 25.83 1.04 15.62
C TRP A 141 24.37 1.36 15.91
N ARG A 142 23.63 1.71 14.85
CA ARG A 142 22.19 1.92 14.92
C ARG A 142 21.49 0.71 15.55
N LEU A 143 20.69 0.99 16.56
CA LEU A 143 19.88 -0.02 17.21
C LEU A 143 18.93 -0.67 16.19
N LYS A 144 18.73 -2.00 16.36
CA LYS A 144 17.75 -2.73 15.56
C LYS A 144 16.33 -2.38 16.02
N TYR A 145 15.35 -2.82 15.24
CA TYR A 145 13.94 -2.57 15.49
C TYR A 145 13.46 -2.91 16.90
N SER A 146 13.82 -4.10 17.44
CA SER A 146 13.32 -4.54 18.75
C SER A 146 13.79 -3.66 19.93
N PRO A 147 15.09 -3.29 20.05
CA PRO A 147 15.53 -2.30 21.03
C PRO A 147 14.83 -0.95 20.92
N ILE A 148 14.76 -0.36 19.71
CA ILE A 148 14.09 0.93 19.49
C ILE A 148 12.62 0.85 19.90
N LYS A 149 11.95 -0.23 19.51
CA LYS A 149 10.56 -0.50 19.88
C LYS A 149 10.36 -0.50 21.39
N LYS A 150 11.27 -1.08 22.18
CA LYS A 150 11.16 -1.05 23.65
C LYS A 150 11.26 0.38 24.18
N ILE A 151 12.29 1.11 23.75
CA ILE A 151 12.53 2.51 24.16
C ILE A 151 11.34 3.42 23.83
N LEU A 152 10.72 3.24 22.66
CA LEU A 152 9.58 4.07 22.23
C LEU A 152 8.23 3.70 22.85
N LEU A 153 8.15 2.58 23.57
CA LEU A 153 6.89 2.05 24.13
C LEU A 153 6.90 1.87 25.65
N ASP A 154 8.07 1.92 26.28
CA ASP A 154 8.23 2.03 27.73
C ASP A 154 7.79 3.43 28.21
#